data_AF-A0A423IMN9-F1
#
_entry.id   AF-A0A423IMN9-F1
#
_cell.length_a   1.000
_cell.length_b   1.000
_cell.length_c   1.000
_cell.angle_alpha   90.00
_cell.angle_beta   90.00
_cell.angle_gamma   90.00
#
_symmetry.space_group_name_H-M   'P 1'
#
loop_
_entity.id
_entity.type
_entity.pdbx_description
1 polymer ?
#
loop_
_entity_poly.entity_id
_entity_poly.type
_entity_poly.pdbx_seq_one_letter_code
_entity_poly.pdbx_strand_id
1 'polypeptide(L)' 'MATTCRTSDGDLLDTICHNYYGHLVGSVEAVLDANQGLADEPQPYRAGVVITLPDLLAPATEQVTLWD' A
#
# COMPACT_ATOMS: atom_id res chain seq x y z
N MET A 1 0.33 0.22 15.22
CA MET A 1 1.03 1.52 15.21
C MET A 1 1.49 1.74 13.78
N ALA A 2 1.45 2.96 13.25
CA ALA A 2 1.90 3.23 11.88
C ALA A 2 3.37 2.82 11.70
N THR A 3 3.65 2.06 10.64
CA THR A 3 4.99 1.58 10.31
C THR A 3 5.56 2.46 9.21
N THR A 4 6.82 2.89 9.34
CA THR A 4 7.48 3.65 8.27
C THR A 4 8.39 2.73 7.47
N CYS A 5 8.24 2.74 6.14
CA CYS A 5 9.15 2.04 5.23
C CYS A 5 9.91 3.03 4.33
N ARG A 6 10.99 2.55 3.73
CA ARG A 6 11.83 3.32 2.82
C ARG A 6 11.95 2.54 1.51
N THR A 7 11.64 3.20 0.40
CA THR A 7 11.66 2.57 -0.93
C THR A 7 13.09 2.29 -1.40
N SER A 8 13.23 1.27 -2.22
CA SER A 8 14.36 1.00 -3.11
C SER A 8 14.06 1.50 -4.52
N ASP A 9 15.07 1.54 -5.38
CA ASP A 9 14.89 1.96 -6.76
C ASP A 9 14.03 0.95 -7.53
N GLY A 10 12.96 1.43 -8.16
CA GLY A 10 12.02 0.57 -8.90
C GLY A 10 10.83 0.07 -8.09
N ASP A 11 10.71 0.44 -6.81
CA ASP A 11 9.56 0.05 -5.99
C ASP A 11 8.26 0.69 -6.49
N LEU A 12 7.17 -0.08 -6.42
CA LEU A 12 5.83 0.37 -6.75
C LEU A 12 4.94 0.39 -5.50
N LEU A 13 4.03 1.36 -5.42
CA LEU A 13 3.18 1.54 -4.25
C LEU A 13 2.27 0.33 -4.02
N ASP A 14 1.66 -0.20 -5.07
CA ASP A 14 0.80 -1.38 -5.02
C ASP A 14 1.57 -2.60 -4.49
N THR A 15 2.79 -2.82 -4.97
CA THR A 15 3.63 -3.94 -4.57
C THR A 15 4.00 -3.84 -3.08
N ILE A 16 4.36 -2.64 -2.60
CA ILE A 16 4.61 -2.40 -1.18
C ILE A 16 3.35 -2.67 -0.34
N CYS A 17 2.20 -2.13 -0.76
CA CYS A 17 0.93 -2.33 -0.07
C CYS A 17 0.53 -3.81 -0.02
N HIS A 18 0.63 -4.53 -1.14
CA HIS A 18 0.31 -5.96 -1.20
C HIS A 18 1.26 -6.78 -0.33
N ASN A 19 2.56 -6.48 -0.35
CA ASN A 19 3.54 -7.21 0.45
C ASN A 19 3.38 -6.99 1.96
N TYR A 20 2.96 -5.78 2.37
CA TYR A 20 2.79 -5.45 3.78
C TYR A 20 1.42 -5.84 4.33
N TYR A 21 0.33 -5.51 3.62
CA TYR A 21 -1.04 -5.77 4.08
C TYR A 21 -1.60 -7.11 3.61
N GLY A 22 -1.06 -7.70 2.53
CA GLY A 22 -1.61 -8.91 1.90
C GLY A 22 -2.82 -8.67 1.01
N HIS A 23 -3.25 -7.41 0.85
CA HIS A 23 -4.34 -7.01 -0.04
C HIS A 23 -4.14 -5.57 -0.53
N LEU A 24 -4.83 -5.23 -1.61
CA LEU A 24 -4.83 -3.87 -2.19
C LEU A 24 -6.12 -3.10 -1.93
N VAL A 25 -7.21 -3.80 -1.59
CA VAL A 25 -8.51 -3.18 -1.38
C VAL A 25 -8.44 -2.17 -0.24
N GLY A 26 -8.58 -0.88 -0.56
CA GLY A 26 -8.51 0.23 0.41
C GLY A 26 -7.11 0.52 0.95
N SER A 27 -6.09 -0.25 0.55
CA SER A 27 -4.74 -0.13 1.10
C SER A 27 -3.97 1.02 0.49
N VAL A 28 -4.06 1.16 -0.83
CA VAL A 28 -3.32 2.19 -1.58
C VAL A 28 -3.89 3.57 -1.25
N GLU A 29 -5.20 3.69 -1.21
CA GLU A 29 -5.91 4.92 -0.90
C GLU A 29 -5.59 5.41 0.51
N ALA A 30 -5.59 4.50 1.49
CA ALA A 30 -5.24 4.85 2.87
C ALA A 30 -3.77 5.26 3.02
N VAL A 31 -2.86 4.63 2.27
CA VAL A 31 -1.45 5.05 2.24
C VAL A 31 -1.30 6.42 1.57
N LEU A 32 -2.00 6.70 0.47
CA LEU A 32 -1.95 8.02 -0.18
C LEU A 32 -2.54 9.11 0.72
N ASP A 33 -3.64 8.84 1.42
CA ASP A 33 -4.25 9.77 2.37
C ASP A 33 -3.28 10.11 3.52
N ALA A 34 -2.59 9.10 4.05
CA ALA A 34 -1.59 9.27 5.10
C ALA A 34 -0.27 9.93 4.62
N ASN A 35 -0.01 9.99 3.31
CA ASN A 35 1.22 10.53 2.73
C ASN A 35 0.91 11.56 1.64
N GLN A 36 0.46 12.75 2.07
CA GLN A 36 0.18 13.87 1.16
C GLN A 36 1.41 14.22 0.32
N GLY A 37 1.22 14.30 -1.01
CA GLY A 37 2.29 14.53 -1.99
C GLY A 37 2.97 13.26 -2.53
N LEU A 38 2.72 12.08 -1.95
CA LEU A 38 3.25 10.81 -2.47
C LEU A 38 2.71 10.47 -3.87
N ALA A 39 1.49 10.91 -4.18
CA ALA A 39 0.87 10.73 -5.50
C ALA A 39 1.55 11.56 -6.61
N ASP A 40 2.22 12.66 -6.25
CA ASP A 40 2.94 13.52 -7.20
C ASP A 40 4.34 12.97 -7.52
N GLU A 41 4.88 12.07 -6.68
CA GLU A 41 6.14 11.39 -6.95
C GLU A 41 5.96 10.35 -8.06
N PRO A 42 6.80 10.39 -9.11
CA PRO A 42 6.67 9.47 -10.23
C PRO A 42 6.94 8.02 -9.80
N GLN A 43 6.11 7.11 -10.30
CA GLN A 43 6.32 5.67 -10.16
C GLN A 43 6.98 5.12 -11.44
N PRO A 44 7.92 4.16 -11.35
CA PRO A 44 8.45 3.53 -10.12
C PRO A 44 9.24 4.50 -9.24
N TYR A 45 9.16 4.30 -7.92
CA TYR A 45 9.82 5.21 -6.98
C TYR A 45 11.34 5.12 -7.08
N ARG A 46 11.99 6.27 -6.89
CA ARG A 46 13.43 6.34 -6.61
C ARG A 46 13.73 5.72 -5.25
N ALA A 47 14.96 5.24 -5.07
CA ALA A 47 15.41 4.82 -3.74
C ALA A 47 15.33 5.97 -2.73
N GLY A 48 14.85 5.66 -1.52
CA GLY A 48 14.86 6.55 -0.37
C GLY A 48 13.62 7.41 -0.16
N VAL A 49 12.53 7.18 -0.88
CA VAL A 49 11.22 7.75 -0.53
C VAL A 49 10.76 7.11 0.77
N VAL A 50 10.32 7.93 1.72
CA VAL A 50 9.84 7.49 3.03
C VAL A 50 8.32 7.46 2.99
N ILE A 51 7.73 6.29 3.23
CA ILE A 51 6.29 6.06 3.17
C ILE A 51 5.80 5.62 4.53
N THR A 52 4.75 6.27 5.02
CA THR A 52 4.05 5.89 6.25
C THR A 52 2.94 4.89 5.91
N LEU A 53 3.03 3.68 6.45
CA LEU A 53 2.03 2.63 6.31
C LEU A 53 1.09 2.69 7.54
N PRO A 54 -0.14 3.23 7.41
CA PRO A 54 -1.10 3.26 8.51
C PRO A 54 -1.54 1.84 8.92
N ASP A 55 -2.06 1.68 10.13
CA ASP A 55 -2.69 0.41 10.49
C ASP A 55 -4.00 0.25 9.72
N LEU A 56 -4.11 -0.81 8.92
CA LEU A 56 -5.34 -1.18 8.22
C LEU A 56 -5.95 -2.41 8.87
N LEU A 57 -7.28 -2.40 8.96
CA LEU A 57 -8.03 -3.61 9.31
C LEU A 57 -7.95 -4.59 8.14
N ALA A 58 -7.74 -5.87 8.46
CA ALA A 58 -7.77 -6.92 7.46
C ALA A 58 -9.12 -6.87 6.70
N PRO A 59 -9.11 -7.09 5.38
CA PRO A 59 -10.29 -6.97 4.57
C PRO A 59 -11.29 -8.02 5.02
N ALA A 60 -12.57 -7.66 5.05
CA ALA A 60 -13.63 -8.63 5.26
C ALA A 60 -13.59 -9.63 4.10
N THR A 61 -13.29 -10.90 4.40
CA THR A 61 -13.27 -11.96 3.40
C THR A 61 -14.70 -12.30 3.01
N GLU A 62 -15.19 -11.67 1.95
CA GLU A 62 -16.44 -12.11 1.30
C GLU A 62 -16.14 -13.30 0.41
N GLN A 63 -16.43 -14.50 0.91
CA GLN A 63 -16.26 -15.73 0.15
C GLN A 63 -17.46 -15.90 -0.80
N VAL A 64 -17.24 -15.69 -2.10
CA VAL A 64 -18.23 -15.96 -3.14
C VAL A 64 -17.96 -17.34 -3.73
N THR A 65 -18.91 -18.26 -3.58
CA THR A 65 -18.88 -19.55 -4.27
C THR A 65 -19.30 -19.33 -5.73
N LEU A 66 -18.38 -19.56 -6.67
CA LEU A 66 -18.64 -19.30 -8.09
C LEU A 66 -19.42 -20.43 -8.78
N TRP A 67 -19.41 -21.66 -8.24
CA TRP A 67 -20.06 -22.84 -8.81
C TRP A 67 -20.43 -23.88 -7.73
N ASP A 68 -21.46 -24.69 -7.96
CA ASP A 68 -21.86 -25.86 -7.15
C ASP A 68 -21.13 -27.14 -7.61
#